data_AF-T1B3L0-F1
#
_entry.id   AF-T1B3L0-F1
#
_cell.length_a   1.000
_cell.length_b   1.000
_cell.length_c   1.000
_cell.angle_alpha   90.00
_cell.angle_beta   90.00
_cell.angle_gamma   90.00
#
_symmetry.space_group_name_H-M   'P 1'
#
loop_
_entity.id
_entity.type
_entity.pdbx_description
1 polymer ?
#
loop_
_entity_poly.entity_id
_entity_poly.type
_entity_poly.pdbx_seq_one_letter_code
_entity_poly.pdbx_strand_id
1 'polypeptide(L)'
;MRMNTSARRVAILGGARIPFCRNNTAYAEVGNFGMGVKAASTLVERMNLAGVELGEVAFGAVLKLDRDWNLAREITLSAGLAATTPAITIARACGTSLDNAVI
;
A
#
# COMPACT_ATOMS: atom_id res chain seq x y z
N MET A 1 27.80 16.32 -8.39
CA MET A 1 26.47 16.52 -7.76
C MET A 1 26.67 16.54 -6.25
N ARG A 2 26.52 17.70 -5.57
CA ARG A 2 26.67 17.78 -4.11
C ARG A 2 25.38 17.26 -3.47
N MET A 3 25.45 16.19 -2.69
CA MET A 3 24.33 15.74 -1.85
C MET A 3 24.03 16.84 -0.83
N ASN A 4 22.80 17.34 -0.84
CA ASN A 4 22.33 18.29 0.15
C ASN A 4 22.23 17.59 1.51
N THR A 5 23.15 17.88 2.42
CA THR A 5 23.28 17.20 3.73
C THR A 5 22.17 17.55 4.73
N SER A 6 21.25 18.46 4.37
CA SER A 6 20.10 18.85 5.21
C SER A 6 18.84 18.00 5.00
N ALA A 7 18.76 17.17 3.96
CA ALA A 7 17.60 16.33 3.72
C ALA A 7 17.58 15.12 4.67
N ARG A 8 16.39 14.77 5.20
CA ARG A 8 16.23 13.52 5.96
C ARG A 8 16.58 12.34 5.05
N ARG A 9 17.43 11.44 5.52
CA ARG A 9 17.78 10.22 4.78
C ARG A 9 16.56 9.30 4.73
N VAL A 10 16.23 8.83 3.54
CA VAL A 10 15.14 7.88 3.28
C VAL A 10 15.70 6.68 2.53
N ALA A 11 15.21 5.49 2.81
CA ALA A 11 15.62 4.25 2.15
C ALA A 11 14.41 3.36 1.88
N ILE A 12 14.44 2.62 0.77
CA ILE A 12 13.47 1.56 0.47
C ILE A 12 14.02 0.27 1.10
N LEU A 13 13.32 -0.25 2.10
CA LEU A 13 13.78 -1.41 2.88
C LEU A 13 13.32 -2.75 2.29
N GLY A 14 12.22 -2.74 1.53
CA GLY A 14 11.64 -3.96 0.96
C GLY A 14 10.54 -3.64 -0.05
N GLY A 15 10.07 -4.68 -0.73
CA GLY A 15 9.02 -4.57 -1.73
C GLY A 15 8.35 -5.90 -2.04
N ALA A 16 7.06 -5.85 -2.34
CA ALA A 16 6.27 -6.96 -2.82
C ALA A 16 5.22 -6.45 -3.82
N ARG A 17 4.82 -7.32 -4.75
CA ARG A 17 3.74 -7.06 -5.69
C ARG A 17 3.04 -8.36 -6.05
N ILE A 18 1.79 -8.24 -6.47
CA ILE A 18 1.11 -9.31 -7.22
C ILE A 18 1.58 -9.33 -8.69
N PRO A 19 1.39 -10.45 -9.41
CA PRO A 19 1.51 -10.48 -10.86
C PRO A 19 0.57 -9.47 -11.54
N PHE A 20 0.91 -9.04 -12.76
CA PHE A 20 -0.03 -8.29 -13.59
C PHE A 20 -0.79 -9.28 -14.49
N CYS A 21 -2.09 -9.11 -14.62
CA CYS A 21 -2.92 -9.87 -15.56
C CYS A 21 -3.67 -8.94 -16.51
N ARG A 22 -4.22 -9.51 -17.59
CA ARG A 22 -5.09 -8.75 -18.50
C ARG A 22 -6.43 -8.45 -17.81
N ASN A 23 -7.07 -7.36 -18.24
CA ASN A 23 -8.41 -7.02 -17.75
C ASN A 23 -9.39 -8.18 -18.01
N ASN A 24 -10.36 -8.39 -17.10
CA ASN A 24 -11.34 -9.48 -17.14
C ASN A 24 -10.74 -10.89 -17.21
N THR A 25 -9.59 -11.12 -16.54
CA THR A 25 -8.98 -12.46 -16.43
C THR A 25 -8.78 -12.87 -14.96
N ALA A 26 -7.56 -13.17 -14.53
CA ALA A 26 -7.25 -13.81 -13.25
C ALA A 26 -7.73 -13.06 -11.99
N TYR A 27 -7.95 -11.74 -12.07
CA TYR A 27 -8.41 -10.92 -10.94
C TYR A 27 -9.81 -10.34 -11.12
N ALA A 28 -10.59 -10.80 -12.10
CA ALA A 28 -11.89 -10.23 -12.44
C ALA A 28 -12.82 -10.11 -11.22
N GLU A 29 -12.81 -11.10 -10.33
CA GLU A 29 -13.70 -11.17 -9.15
C GLU A 29 -13.00 -10.80 -7.82
N VAL A 30 -11.73 -10.37 -7.84
CA VAL A 30 -10.95 -10.14 -6.62
C VAL A 30 -11.10 -8.71 -6.10
N GLY A 31 -11.19 -7.74 -7.00
CA GLY A 31 -11.29 -6.31 -6.68
C GLY A 31 -10.03 -5.73 -6.02
N ASN A 32 -10.08 -4.43 -5.72
CA ASN A 32 -8.95 -3.68 -5.17
C ASN A 32 -8.54 -4.19 -3.78
N PHE A 33 -9.51 -4.49 -2.93
CA PHE A 33 -9.27 -4.95 -1.57
C PHE A 33 -8.50 -6.27 -1.55
N GLY A 34 -8.98 -7.32 -2.22
CA GLY A 34 -8.30 -8.62 -2.23
C GLY A 34 -6.89 -8.55 -2.82
N MET A 35 -6.71 -7.80 -3.91
CA MET A 35 -5.40 -7.58 -4.52
C MET A 35 -4.45 -6.81 -3.59
N GLY A 36 -4.95 -5.76 -2.94
CA GLY A 36 -4.21 -4.93 -2.00
C GLY A 36 -3.79 -5.70 -0.74
N VAL A 37 -4.71 -6.47 -0.14
CA VAL A 37 -4.43 -7.36 0.99
C VAL A 37 -3.33 -8.35 0.61
N LYS A 38 -3.39 -8.97 -0.58
CA LYS A 38 -2.36 -9.93 -0.99
C LYS A 38 -0.98 -9.29 -1.13
N ALA A 39 -0.89 -8.08 -1.71
CA ALA A 39 0.37 -7.37 -1.84
C ALA A 39 0.93 -6.93 -0.47
N ALA A 40 0.08 -6.38 0.40
CA ALA A 40 0.47 -5.86 1.70
C ALA A 40 0.85 -6.99 2.68
N SER A 41 0.03 -8.04 2.82
CA SER A 41 0.34 -9.20 3.67
C SER A 41 1.68 -9.85 3.30
N THR A 42 1.94 -10.01 2.00
CA THR A 42 3.22 -10.57 1.53
C THR A 42 4.41 -9.69 1.95
N LEU A 43 4.27 -8.36 1.96
CA LEU A 43 5.31 -7.46 2.44
C LEU A 43 5.47 -7.54 3.95
N VAL A 44 4.36 -7.56 4.69
CA VAL A 44 4.35 -7.71 6.16
C VAL A 44 5.05 -8.99 6.59
N GLU A 45 4.74 -10.12 5.95
CA GLU A 45 5.38 -11.41 6.19
C GLU A 45 6.90 -11.36 5.91
N ARG A 46 7.30 -10.87 4.72
CA ARG A 46 8.72 -10.81 4.32
C ARG A 46 9.57 -9.93 5.21
N MET A 47 8.97 -8.88 5.76
CA MET A 47 9.65 -7.90 6.60
C MET A 47 9.42 -8.15 8.10
N ASN A 48 8.73 -9.23 8.46
CA ASN A 48 8.39 -9.60 9.83
C ASN A 48 7.70 -8.46 10.61
N LEU A 49 6.68 -7.84 10.00
CA LEU A 49 5.96 -6.68 10.54
C LEU A 49 4.62 -7.04 11.19
N ALA A 50 4.34 -8.33 11.43
CA ALA A 50 3.08 -8.75 12.02
C ALA A 50 2.87 -8.11 13.41
N GLY A 51 1.73 -7.44 13.61
CA GLY A 51 1.39 -6.70 14.82
C GLY A 51 2.22 -5.45 15.09
N VAL A 52 3.12 -5.06 14.17
CA VAL A 52 3.94 -3.85 14.32
C VAL A 52 3.10 -2.62 14.03
N GLU A 53 3.21 -1.61 14.89
CA GLU A 53 2.65 -0.29 14.65
C GLU A 53 3.60 0.52 13.76
N LEU A 54 3.10 0.92 12.58
CA LEU A 54 3.82 1.80 11.67
C LEU A 54 3.37 3.23 11.86
N GLY A 55 4.21 4.18 11.41
CA GLY A 55 3.86 5.60 11.45
C GLY A 55 2.69 5.97 10.54
N GLU A 56 2.57 5.32 9.37
CA GLU A 56 1.47 5.49 8.42
C GLU A 56 1.49 4.37 7.37
N VAL A 57 0.31 4.01 6.85
CA VAL A 57 0.17 3.22 5.61
C VAL A 57 -0.55 4.04 4.55
N ALA A 58 0.19 4.49 3.53
CA ALA A 58 -0.38 5.15 2.36
C ALA A 58 -0.68 4.13 1.24
N PHE A 59 -1.96 3.89 0.93
CA PHE A 59 -2.39 3.01 -0.16
C PHE A 59 -3.16 3.77 -1.24
N GLY A 60 -2.94 3.41 -2.50
CA GLY A 60 -3.43 4.14 -3.65
C GLY A 60 -4.47 3.37 -4.45
N ALA A 61 -5.60 4.01 -4.79
CA ALA A 61 -6.57 3.48 -5.75
C ALA A 61 -7.26 4.61 -6.53
N VAL A 62 -7.07 4.60 -7.86
CA VAL A 62 -7.67 5.58 -8.78
C VAL A 62 -9.14 5.30 -9.01
N LEU A 63 -9.44 4.07 -9.46
CA LEU A 63 -10.79 3.57 -9.66
C LEU A 63 -11.13 2.65 -8.49
N LYS A 64 -12.12 3.04 -7.69
CA LYS A 64 -12.60 2.27 -6.54
C LYS A 64 -14.11 2.35 -6.46
N LEU A 65 -14.72 1.33 -5.87
CA LEU A 65 -16.16 1.31 -5.64
C LEU A 65 -16.49 2.12 -4.38
N ASP A 66 -17.73 2.57 -4.23
CA ASP A 66 -18.17 3.34 -3.05
C ASP A 66 -17.99 2.56 -1.75
N ARG A 67 -18.06 1.22 -1.82
CA ARG A 67 -17.79 0.34 -0.68
C ARG A 67 -16.33 0.35 -0.21
N ASP A 68 -15.39 0.73 -1.08
CA ASP A 68 -13.95 0.78 -0.78
C ASP A 68 -13.57 2.15 -0.15
N TRP A 69 -14.46 2.73 0.67
CA TRP A 69 -14.30 4.11 1.17
C TRP A 69 -13.07 4.27 2.08
N ASN A 70 -12.69 3.22 2.82
CA ASN A 70 -11.50 3.21 3.68
C ASN A 70 -10.52 2.08 3.32
N LEU A 71 -10.29 1.91 2.01
CA LEU A 71 -9.51 0.81 1.45
C LEU A 71 -8.16 0.59 2.13
N ALA A 72 -7.36 1.65 2.32
CA ALA A 72 -6.05 1.56 2.98
C ALA A 72 -6.14 1.01 4.40
N ARG A 73 -7.16 1.43 5.16
CA ARG A 73 -7.38 1.00 6.54
C ARG A 73 -7.77 -0.47 6.61
N GLU A 74 -8.69 -0.89 5.75
CA GLU A 74 -9.14 -2.27 5.68
C GLU A 74 -7.98 -3.19 5.26
N ILE A 75 -7.16 -2.76 4.30
CA ILE A 75 -5.95 -3.49 3.87
C ILE A 75 -4.96 -3.59 5.02
N THR A 76 -4.71 -2.49 5.75
CA THR A 76 -3.75 -2.45 6.87
C THR A 76 -4.10 -3.47 7.94
N LEU A 77 -5.37 -3.51 8.34
CA LEU A 77 -5.89 -4.47 9.32
C LEU A 77 -5.79 -5.91 8.81
N SER A 78 -6.20 -6.13 7.56
CA SER A 78 -6.23 -7.46 6.96
C SER A 78 -4.83 -8.00 6.60
N ALA A 79 -3.84 -7.12 6.45
CA ALA A 79 -2.45 -7.48 6.24
C ALA A 79 -1.72 -7.86 7.54
N GLY A 80 -2.37 -7.71 8.71
CA GLY A 80 -1.82 -8.13 10.00
C GLY A 80 -0.94 -7.09 10.70
N LEU A 81 -0.98 -5.82 10.29
CA LEU A 81 -0.33 -4.73 11.02
C LEU A 81 -1.10 -4.37 12.31
N ALA A 82 -0.48 -3.62 13.22
CA ALA A 82 -1.17 -3.18 14.44
C ALA A 82 -2.43 -2.37 14.10
N ALA A 83 -3.50 -2.59 14.85
CA ALA A 83 -4.75 -1.84 14.68
C ALA A 83 -4.58 -0.33 14.94
N THR A 84 -3.56 0.07 15.69
CA THR A 84 -3.17 1.45 15.95
C THR A 84 -2.46 2.13 14.79
N THR A 85 -1.99 1.37 13.78
CA THR A 85 -1.36 1.93 12.57
C THR A 85 -2.38 2.77 11.80
N PRO A 86 -2.12 4.08 11.60
CA PRO A 86 -2.96 4.92 10.77
C PRO A 86 -2.76 4.57 9.29
N ALA A 87 -3.78 4.86 8.48
CA ALA A 87 -3.77 4.53 7.05
C ALA A 87 -4.60 5.52 6.25
N ILE A 88 -4.09 5.89 5.07
CA ILE A 88 -4.71 6.85 4.16
C ILE A 88 -4.87 6.27 2.76
N THR A 89 -6.05 6.51 2.17
CA THR A 89 -6.34 6.15 0.77
C THR A 89 -6.22 7.38 -0.12
N ILE A 90 -5.40 7.29 -1.17
CA ILE A 90 -5.08 8.43 -2.04
C ILE A 90 -5.36 8.11 -3.50
N ALA A 91 -5.68 9.15 -4.27
CA ALA A 91 -5.84 9.07 -5.70
C ALA A 91 -5.27 10.31 -6.39
N ARG A 92 -4.31 10.11 -7.29
CA ARG A 92 -3.78 11.12 -8.23
C ARG A 92 -3.57 10.53 -9.62
N ALA A 93 -4.63 9.96 -10.21
CA ALA A 93 -4.54 9.26 -11.49
C ALA A 93 -3.30 8.33 -11.54
N CYS A 94 -2.51 8.37 -12.62
CA CYS A 94 -1.29 7.57 -12.73
C CYS A 94 -0.19 7.92 -11.70
N GLY A 95 -0.22 9.12 -11.10
CA GLY A 95 0.75 9.57 -10.10
C GLY A 95 0.51 9.05 -8.68
N THR A 96 -0.60 8.33 -8.45
CA THR A 96 -1.05 7.92 -7.10
C THR A 96 0.05 7.24 -6.27
N SER A 97 0.73 6.23 -6.81
CA SER A 97 1.73 5.50 -6.03
C SER A 97 3.03 6.28 -5.82
N LEU A 98 3.35 7.23 -6.71
CA LEU A 98 4.52 8.09 -6.54
C LEU A 98 4.28 9.10 -5.42
N ASP A 99 3.07 9.64 -5.33
CA ASP A 99 2.67 10.48 -4.21
C ASP A 99 2.80 9.72 -2.91
N ASN A 100 2.25 8.52 -2.80
CA ASN A 100 2.33 7.71 -1.58
C ASN A 100 3.74 7.48 -1.05
N ALA A 101 4.78 7.58 -1.89
CA ALA A 101 6.17 7.43 -1.46
C ALA A 101 6.77 8.69 -0.81
N VAL A 102 6.11 9.84 -0.88
CA VAL A 102 6.64 11.16 -0.46
C VAL A 102 5.80 11.89 0.59
N ILE A 103 4.66 11.33 0.99
CA ILE A 103 3.73 11.89 1.98
C ILE A 103 4.00 11.35 3.37
#